data_AF-A0A529Q5X6-F1
#
_entry.id   AF-A0A529Q5X6-F1
#
_cell.length_a   1.000
_cell.length_b   1.000
_cell.length_c   1.000
_cell.angle_alpha   90.00
_cell.angle_beta   90.00
_cell.angle_gamma   90.00
#
_symmetry.space_group_name_H-M   'P 1'
#
loop_
_entity.id
_entity.type
_entity.pdbx_description
1 polymer ?
#
loop_
_entity_poly.entity_id
_entity_poly.type
_entity_poly.pdbx_seq_one_letter_code
_entity_poly.pdbx_strand_id
1 'polypeptide(L)'
;DQPLERYWGHYTEAMKNFVVDNMAQLEFDTGPVKHTAIAGIDYAWSDYDAGSGLSYVSVEDINAAPVPHSGGQEMNQLGVYLHDQMEWNDFTLFTSGRYDWVDTTADFSQSKQKDSAFSGRVGLSYRTEWGIVPYVNYSTSFSPNIGFVYDDITSSVGRVARPT
;
A
#
# COMPACT_ATOMS: atom_id res chain seq x y z
N ASP A 1 -14.25 40.40 -9.59
CA ASP A 1 -14.63 40.04 -8.21
C ASP A 1 -15.68 38.95 -8.22
N GLN A 2 -15.28 37.70 -7.99
CA GLN A 2 -16.22 36.62 -7.69
C GLN A 2 -16.37 36.57 -6.16
N PRO A 3 -17.57 36.68 -5.58
CA PRO A 3 -17.74 36.59 -4.14
C PRO A 3 -17.33 35.19 -3.66
N LEU A 4 -16.71 35.12 -2.48
CA LEU A 4 -16.40 33.84 -1.84
C LEU A 4 -17.71 33.21 -1.34
N GLU A 5 -18.10 32.09 -1.93
CA GLU A 5 -19.22 31.28 -1.46
C GLU A 5 -18.75 30.35 -0.33
N ARG A 6 -19.56 30.27 0.74
CA ARG A 6 -19.34 29.35 1.86
C ARG A 6 -20.38 28.24 1.79
N TYR A 7 -19.91 27.01 1.89
CA TYR A 7 -20.74 25.81 1.98
C TYR A 7 -20.28 24.94 3.16
N TRP A 8 -21.11 23.98 3.50
CA TRP A 8 -20.88 22.96 4.53
C TRP A 8 -20.95 21.60 3.86
N GLY A 9 -19.94 20.75 4.08
CA GLY A 9 -19.90 19.38 3.57
C GLY A 9 -20.18 18.36 4.67
N HIS A 10 -20.80 17.25 4.30
CA HIS A 10 -20.92 16.06 5.13
C HIS A 10 -20.37 14.88 4.36
N TYR A 11 -19.41 14.16 4.96
CA TYR A 11 -18.71 13.04 4.34
C TYR A 11 -18.84 11.82 5.24
N THR A 12 -19.20 10.68 4.65
CA THR A 12 -19.22 9.39 5.32
C THR A 12 -18.31 8.44 4.56
N GLU A 13 -17.44 7.74 5.28
CA GLU A 13 -16.51 6.79 4.69
C GLU A 13 -16.59 5.47 5.46
N ALA A 14 -16.66 4.37 4.74
CA ALA A 14 -16.62 3.03 5.28
C ALA A 14 -15.49 2.26 4.60
N MET A 15 -14.63 1.61 5.40
CA MET A 15 -13.55 0.78 4.90
C MET A 15 -13.60 -0.59 5.56
N LYS A 16 -13.56 -1.64 4.74
CA LYS A 16 -13.38 -3.02 5.19
C LYS A 16 -12.07 -3.55 4.66
N ASN A 17 -11.37 -4.31 5.50
CA ASN A 17 -10.09 -4.88 5.16
C ASN A 17 -10.06 -6.34 5.61
N PHE A 18 -9.50 -7.19 4.76
CA PHE A 18 -9.15 -8.57 5.09
C PHE A 18 -7.72 -8.82 4.64
N VAL A 19 -6.90 -9.36 5.54
CA VAL A 19 -5.49 -9.68 5.25
C VAL A 19 -5.18 -11.06 5.81
N VAL A 20 -4.48 -11.86 5.02
CA VAL A 20 -3.94 -13.15 5.43
C VAL A 20 -2.53 -13.31 4.90
N ASP A 21 -1.65 -13.86 5.72
CA ASP A 21 -0.26 -14.17 5.38
C ASP A 21 0.06 -15.60 5.80
N ASN A 22 0.72 -16.34 4.91
CA ASN A 22 1.22 -17.68 5.18
C ASN A 22 2.72 -17.69 4.87
N MET A 23 3.52 -17.98 5.89
CA MET A 23 4.97 -18.02 5.77
C MET A 23 5.58 -19.30 6.32
N ALA A 24 6.77 -19.60 5.83
CA ALA A 24 7.65 -20.63 6.36
C ALA A 24 9.03 -20.03 6.64
N GLN A 25 9.57 -20.32 7.83
CA GLN A 25 10.96 -20.05 8.18
C GLN A 25 11.79 -21.33 8.00
N LEU A 26 12.97 -21.18 7.40
CA LEU A 26 13.91 -22.24 7.09
C LEU A 26 15.28 -21.83 7.61
N GLU A 27 15.87 -22.67 8.45
CA GLU A 27 17.23 -22.50 8.94
C GLU A 27 18.09 -23.62 8.36
N PHE A 28 19.13 -23.26 7.61
CA PHE A 28 20.00 -24.22 6.95
C PHE A 28 21.39 -23.64 6.68
N ASP A 29 22.36 -24.53 6.49
CA ASP A 29 23.74 -24.14 6.21
C ASP A 29 24.12 -24.47 4.76
N THR A 30 24.84 -23.57 4.09
CA THR A 30 25.54 -23.87 2.83
C THR A 30 27.05 -23.76 3.05
N GLY A 31 27.65 -24.88 3.47
CA GLY A 31 29.06 -24.89 3.87
C GLY A 31 29.28 -24.01 5.11
N PRO A 32 30.13 -22.95 5.04
CA PRO A 32 30.39 -22.08 6.19
C PRO A 32 29.33 -20.97 6.38
N VAL A 33 28.36 -20.86 5.47
CA VAL A 33 27.32 -19.82 5.50
C VAL A 33 26.08 -20.35 6.19
N LYS A 34 25.60 -19.65 7.20
CA LYS A 34 24.33 -19.95 7.87
C LYS A 34 23.22 -19.10 7.26
N HIS A 35 22.10 -19.72 6.94
CA HIS A 35 20.94 -19.06 6.36
C HIS A 35 19.77 -19.09 7.34
N THR A 36 19.13 -17.94 7.53
CA THR A 36 17.77 -17.84 8.06
C THR A 36 16.89 -17.28 6.95
N ALA A 37 16.18 -18.16 6.26
CA ALA A 37 15.32 -17.79 5.15
C ALA A 37 13.84 -17.78 5.56
N ILE A 38 13.09 -16.82 5.04
CA ILE A 38 11.63 -16.74 5.18
C ILE A 38 11.04 -16.62 3.80
N ALA A 39 10.10 -17.50 3.45
CA ALA A 39 9.33 -17.40 2.22
C ALA A 39 7.85 -17.42 2.56
N GLY A 40 7.05 -16.66 1.81
CA GLY A 40 5.62 -16.59 2.07
C GLY A 40 4.80 -16.06 0.91
N ILE A 41 3.48 -16.17 1.12
CA ILE A 41 2.44 -15.65 0.26
C ILE A 41 1.41 -14.95 1.14
N ASP A 42 1.01 -13.75 0.73
CA ASP A 42 0.00 -12.97 1.42
C ASP A 42 -1.05 -12.45 0.45
N TYR A 43 -2.24 -12.22 0.99
CA TYR A 43 -3.36 -11.65 0.26
C TYR A 43 -4.02 -10.59 1.13
N ALA A 44 -4.29 -9.44 0.51
CA ALA A 44 -5.04 -8.35 1.10
C ALA A 44 -6.21 -7.97 0.21
N TRP A 45 -7.37 -7.77 0.83
CA TRP A 45 -8.56 -7.23 0.20
C TRP A 45 -9.01 -5.99 0.97
N SER A 46 -9.34 -4.94 0.24
CA SER A 46 -9.86 -3.69 0.76
C SER A 46 -11.10 -3.27 -0.02
N ASP A 47 -12.13 -2.87 0.69
CA ASP A 47 -13.36 -2.31 0.14
C ASP A 47 -13.61 -0.96 0.81
N TYR A 48 -13.67 0.09 0.00
CA TYR A 48 -13.88 1.45 0.42
C TYR A 48 -15.16 1.99 -0.21
N ASP A 49 -16.03 2.57 0.60
CA ASP A 49 -17.25 3.23 0.18
C ASP A 49 -17.31 4.64 0.77
N ALA A 50 -17.66 5.62 -0.05
CA ALA A 50 -17.79 7.00 0.35
C ALA A 50 -19.17 7.55 -0.03
N GLY A 51 -19.69 8.39 0.86
CA GLY A 51 -20.83 9.27 0.61
C GLY A 51 -20.44 10.72 0.88
N SER A 52 -20.99 11.64 0.11
CA SER A 52 -20.77 13.06 0.32
C SER A 52 -21.98 13.91 -0.05
N GLY A 53 -22.23 14.96 0.74
CA GLY A 53 -23.27 15.95 0.49
C GLY A 53 -22.77 17.36 0.81
N LEU A 54 -23.42 18.36 0.21
CA LEU A 54 -23.11 19.78 0.38
C LEU A 54 -24.38 20.57 0.69
N SER A 55 -24.28 21.55 1.60
CA SER A 55 -25.31 22.55 1.87
C SER A 55 -24.73 23.96 1.89
N TYR A 56 -25.47 24.92 1.36
CA TYR A 56 -25.12 26.35 1.40
C TYR A 56 -25.78 27.09 2.58
N VAL A 57 -26.52 26.37 3.43
CA VAL A 57 -27.34 26.95 4.51
C VAL A 57 -26.60 26.89 5.85
N SER A 58 -26.41 25.68 6.39
CA SER A 58 -25.84 25.46 7.74
C SER A 58 -25.31 24.03 7.92
N VAL A 59 -24.61 23.79 9.02
CA VAL A 59 -24.18 22.43 9.45
C VAL A 59 -25.40 21.58 9.80
N GLU A 60 -26.36 22.16 10.50
CA GLU A 60 -27.56 21.47 10.97
C GLU A 60 -28.40 20.96 9.80
N ASP A 61 -28.47 21.75 8.72
CA ASP A 61 -29.14 21.39 7.48
C ASP A 61 -28.49 20.18 6.80
N ILE A 62 -27.18 20.19 6.58
CA ILE A 62 -26.50 19.06 5.93
C ILE A 62 -26.44 17.81 6.81
N ASN A 63 -26.41 17.96 8.14
CA ASN A 63 -26.46 16.83 9.08
C ASN A 63 -27.83 16.14 9.14
N ALA A 64 -28.91 16.85 8.81
CA ALA A 64 -30.25 16.29 8.76
C ALA A 64 -30.59 15.65 7.40
N ALA A 65 -29.77 15.91 6.37
CA ALA A 65 -29.95 15.38 5.03
C ALA A 65 -29.32 13.98 4.88
N PRO A 66 -29.86 13.11 4.00
CA PRO A 66 -29.19 11.87 3.64
C PRO A 66 -27.88 12.18 2.89
N VAL A 67 -26.86 11.37 3.15
CA VAL A 67 -25.56 11.47 2.48
C VAL A 67 -25.55 10.54 1.27
N PRO A 68 -25.63 11.05 0.03
CA PRO A 68 -25.65 10.19 -1.14
C PRO A 68 -24.28 9.53 -1.36
N HIS A 69 -24.29 8.31 -1.89
CA HIS A 69 -23.06 7.62 -2.30
C HIS A 69 -22.31 8.44 -3.36
N SER A 70 -21.02 8.66 -3.14
CA SER A 70 -20.14 9.46 -3.99
C SER A 70 -18.98 8.69 -4.60
N GLY A 71 -18.84 7.40 -4.28
CA GLY A 71 -17.91 6.51 -4.96
C GLY A 71 -17.41 5.38 -4.08
N GLY A 72 -17.07 4.25 -4.71
CA GLY A 72 -16.46 3.10 -4.07
C GLY A 72 -15.20 2.65 -4.80
N GLN A 73 -14.31 1.99 -4.06
CA GLN A 73 -13.10 1.36 -4.59
C GLN A 73 -12.85 0.02 -3.89
N GLU A 74 -12.74 -1.05 -4.68
CA GLU A 74 -12.29 -2.36 -4.22
C GLU A 74 -10.86 -2.61 -4.71
N MET A 75 -10.00 -3.12 -3.82
CA MET A 75 -8.61 -3.50 -4.12
C MET A 75 -8.34 -4.92 -3.67
N ASN A 76 -7.71 -5.70 -4.55
CA ASN A 76 -7.21 -7.05 -4.28
C ASN A 76 -5.69 -7.02 -4.51
N GLN A 77 -4.91 -7.43 -3.52
CA GLN A 77 -3.46 -7.52 -3.59
C GLN A 77 -2.99 -8.93 -3.23
N LEU A 78 -2.19 -9.53 -4.11
CA LEU A 78 -1.51 -10.80 -3.88
C LEU A 78 0.00 -10.54 -3.87
N GLY A 79 0.69 -11.07 -2.87
CA GLY A 79 2.14 -10.95 -2.74
C GLY A 79 2.81 -12.31 -2.59
N VAL A 80 3.96 -12.47 -3.24
CA VAL A 80 4.91 -13.56 -2.92
C VAL A 80 6.25 -12.97 -2.55
N TYR A 81 6.89 -13.50 -1.51
CA TYR A 81 8.13 -12.94 -1.01
C TYR A 81 9.12 -14.01 -0.53
N LEU A 82 10.39 -13.62 -0.58
CA LEU A 82 11.52 -14.38 -0.06
C LEU A 82 12.49 -13.42 0.63
N HIS A 83 12.96 -13.82 1.80
CA HIS A 83 13.98 -13.17 2.61
C HIS A 83 15.05 -14.18 2.95
N ASP A 84 16.32 -13.79 2.92
CA ASP A 84 17.42 -14.61 3.38
C ASP A 84 18.44 -13.75 4.13
N GLN A 85 18.70 -14.12 5.38
CA GLN A 85 19.83 -13.62 6.15
C GLN A 85 20.95 -14.65 6.11
N MET A 86 22.05 -14.27 5.48
CA MET A 86 23.26 -15.05 5.35
C MET A 86 24.32 -14.54 6.32
N GLU A 87 24.78 -15.41 7.21
CA GLU A 87 25.85 -15.13 8.15
C GLU A 87 27.10 -15.93 7.80
N TRP A 88 28.22 -15.24 7.66
CA TRP A 88 29.52 -15.84 7.37
C TRP A 88 30.64 -15.09 8.08
N ASN A 89 31.25 -15.73 9.08
CA ASN A 89 32.19 -15.10 10.01
C ASN A 89 31.55 -13.84 10.63
N ASP A 90 32.18 -12.69 10.46
CA ASP A 90 31.71 -11.40 10.95
C ASP A 90 30.81 -10.66 9.94
N PHE A 91 30.52 -11.24 8.78
CA PHE A 91 29.63 -10.66 7.77
C PHE A 91 28.19 -11.15 7.93
N THR A 92 27.25 -10.22 7.79
CA THR A 92 25.83 -10.52 7.62
C THR A 92 25.33 -9.86 6.35
N LEU A 93 24.90 -10.67 5.38
CA LEU A 93 24.24 -10.25 4.15
C LEU A 93 22.74 -10.55 4.26
N PHE A 94 21.91 -9.53 4.09
CA PHE A 94 20.47 -9.68 4.00
C PHE A 94 20.02 -9.43 2.56
N THR A 95 19.22 -10.33 2.01
CA THR A 95 18.54 -10.13 0.73
C THR A 95 17.05 -10.36 0.89
N SER A 96 16.25 -9.55 0.22
CA SER A 96 14.82 -9.77 0.10
C SER A 96 14.33 -9.44 -1.30
N GLY A 97 13.36 -10.23 -1.77
CA GLY A 97 12.58 -9.94 -2.96
C GLY A 97 11.12 -10.18 -2.69
N ARG A 98 10.27 -9.34 -3.28
CA ARG A 98 8.83 -9.50 -3.26
C ARG A 98 8.26 -9.12 -4.61
N TYR A 99 7.25 -9.86 -5.04
CA TYR A 99 6.47 -9.54 -6.22
C TYR A 99 5.01 -9.37 -5.81
N ASP A 100 4.43 -8.22 -6.17
CA ASP A 100 3.06 -7.86 -5.85
C ASP A 100 2.24 -7.77 -7.14
N TRP A 101 1.01 -8.29 -7.08
CA TRP A 101 -0.05 -8.06 -8.07
C TRP A 101 -1.19 -7.34 -7.38
N VAL A 102 -1.68 -6.27 -8.02
CA VAL A 102 -2.76 -5.44 -7.48
C VAL A 102 -3.82 -5.22 -8.55
N ASP A 103 -5.05 -5.61 -8.23
CA ASP A 103 -6.25 -5.34 -9.02
C ASP A 103 -7.11 -4.32 -8.27
N THR A 104 -7.42 -3.20 -8.91
CA THR A 104 -8.30 -2.16 -8.36
C THR A 104 -9.51 -1.96 -9.28
N THR A 105 -10.70 -1.96 -8.69
CA THR A 105 -11.96 -1.61 -9.37
C THR A 105 -12.58 -0.41 -8.68
N ALA A 106 -12.97 0.59 -9.46
CA ALA A 106 -13.64 1.78 -8.95
C ALA A 106 -15.03 1.96 -9.57
N ASP A 107 -16.02 2.22 -8.72
CA ASP A 107 -17.43 2.22 -9.10
C ASP A 107 -17.81 3.44 -9.97
N PHE A 108 -17.27 4.61 -9.64
CA PHE A 108 -17.67 5.88 -10.25
C PHE A 108 -17.19 6.04 -11.71
N SER A 109 -16.06 5.42 -12.06
CA SER A 109 -15.44 5.49 -13.39
C SER A 109 -15.56 4.20 -14.19
N GLN A 110 -16.10 3.13 -13.61
CA GLN A 110 -15.99 1.73 -14.10
C GLN A 110 -14.56 1.37 -14.51
N SER A 111 -13.55 2.04 -13.95
CA SER A 111 -12.15 1.81 -14.33
C SER A 111 -11.62 0.62 -13.56
N LYS A 112 -11.00 -0.30 -14.29
CA LYS A 112 -10.18 -1.38 -13.72
C LYS A 112 -8.72 -1.08 -13.96
N GLN A 113 -7.92 -1.13 -12.92
CA GLN A 113 -6.47 -0.97 -12.98
C GLN A 113 -5.81 -2.25 -12.49
N LYS A 114 -4.80 -2.71 -13.23
CA LYS A 114 -3.98 -3.86 -12.89
C LYS A 114 -2.54 -3.42 -12.87
N ASP A 115 -1.89 -3.56 -11.73
CA ASP A 115 -0.49 -3.25 -11.56
C ASP A 115 0.25 -4.47 -11.02
N SER A 116 1.51 -4.60 -11.40
CA SER A 116 2.40 -5.54 -10.77
C SER A 116 3.82 -5.01 -10.71
N ALA A 117 4.52 -5.32 -9.63
CA ALA A 117 5.86 -4.79 -9.40
C ALA A 117 6.72 -5.75 -8.59
N PHE A 118 8.01 -5.73 -8.90
CA PHE A 118 9.03 -6.34 -8.07
C PHE A 118 9.66 -5.28 -7.16
N SER A 119 9.74 -5.58 -5.86
CA SER A 119 10.47 -4.80 -4.88
C SER A 119 11.53 -5.68 -4.21
N GLY A 120 12.61 -5.06 -3.73
CA GLY A 120 13.69 -5.82 -3.11
C GLY A 120 14.58 -4.99 -2.21
N ARG A 121 15.35 -5.68 -1.37
CA ARG A 121 16.35 -5.08 -0.49
C ARG A 121 17.60 -5.93 -0.50
N VAL A 122 18.75 -5.27 -0.47
CA VAL A 122 20.04 -5.89 -0.16
C VAL A 122 20.72 -5.05 0.91
N GLY A 123 21.26 -5.70 1.93
CA GLY A 123 22.00 -5.05 3.01
C GLY A 123 23.20 -5.89 3.40
N LEU A 124 24.35 -5.25 3.61
CA LEU A 124 25.56 -5.90 4.08
C LEU A 124 26.06 -5.19 5.32
N SER A 125 26.44 -5.97 6.32
CA SER A 125 27.08 -5.48 7.54
C SER A 125 28.29 -6.34 7.91
N TYR A 126 29.23 -5.74 8.64
CA TYR A 126 30.43 -6.40 9.13
C TYR A 126 30.66 -6.05 10.59
N ARG A 127 30.87 -7.04 11.47
CA ARG A 127 31.17 -6.82 12.88
C ARG A 127 32.68 -6.72 13.08
N THR A 128 33.18 -5.58 13.55
CA THR A 128 34.58 -5.44 13.92
C THR A 128 34.86 -6.06 15.30
N GLU A 129 36.12 -6.40 15.56
CA GLU A 129 36.58 -6.89 16.87
C GLU A 129 36.29 -5.91 18.02
N TRP A 130 36.18 -4.61 17.71
CA TRP A 130 35.86 -3.56 18.69
C TRP A 130 34.35 -3.39 18.93
N GLY A 131 33.51 -4.23 18.31
CA GLY A 131 32.06 -4.22 18.46
C GLY A 131 31.33 -3.17 17.62
N ILE A 132 32.01 -2.51 16.67
CA ILE A 132 31.39 -1.58 15.72
C ILE A 132 30.86 -2.39 14.53
N VAL A 133 29.67 -2.03 14.04
CA VAL A 133 29.04 -2.73 12.91
C VAL A 133 28.71 -1.72 11.79
N PRO A 134 29.65 -1.40 10.88
CA PRO A 134 29.32 -0.68 9.66
C PRO A 134 28.32 -1.45 8.80
N TYR A 135 27.48 -0.70 8.09
CA TYR A 135 26.48 -1.28 7.19
C TYR A 135 26.26 -0.42 5.94
N VAL A 136 25.81 -1.08 4.87
CA VAL A 136 25.31 -0.46 3.64
C VAL A 136 24.06 -1.19 3.21
N ASN A 137 23.08 -0.47 2.66
CA ASN A 137 21.86 -1.08 2.16
C ASN A 137 21.31 -0.33 0.94
N TYR A 138 20.54 -1.05 0.14
CA TYR A 138 19.77 -0.53 -0.98
C TYR A 138 18.42 -1.23 -1.01
N SER A 139 17.35 -0.48 -1.24
CA SER A 139 16.01 -1.04 -1.37
C SER A 139 15.15 -0.28 -2.37
N THR A 140 14.26 -1.02 -3.03
CA THR A 140 13.13 -0.48 -3.80
C THR A 140 11.82 -0.79 -3.09
N SER A 141 10.81 0.03 -3.33
CA SER A 141 9.47 -0.14 -2.78
C SER A 141 8.44 -0.04 -3.89
N PHE A 142 7.27 -0.63 -3.65
CA PHE A 142 6.08 -0.46 -4.47
C PHE A 142 4.92 -0.12 -3.53
N SER A 143 4.26 1.00 -3.79
CA SER A 143 3.08 1.41 -3.03
C SER A 143 1.88 1.51 -3.96
N PRO A 144 0.96 0.52 -3.96
CA PRO A 144 -0.32 0.68 -4.61
C PRO A 144 -1.11 1.78 -3.88
N ASN A 145 -1.73 2.66 -4.65
CA ASN A 145 -2.47 3.78 -4.09
C ASN A 145 -3.97 3.48 -4.09
N ILE A 146 -4.58 3.57 -2.91
CA ILE A 146 -6.03 3.58 -2.77
C ILE A 146 -6.48 5.04 -2.87
N GLY A 147 -7.41 5.33 -3.77
CA GLY A 147 -7.95 6.67 -3.96
C GLY A 147 -8.02 7.13 -5.42
N PHE A 148 -8.77 8.21 -5.61
CA PHE A 148 -8.99 8.84 -6.89
C PHE A 148 -8.07 10.05 -7.06
N VAL A 149 -7.50 10.20 -8.25
CA VAL A 149 -6.92 11.45 -8.72
C VAL A 149 -7.98 12.15 -9.58
N TYR A 150 -8.38 13.33 -9.15
CA TYR A 150 -9.18 14.25 -9.96
C TYR A 150 -8.24 15.09 -10.81
N ASP A 151 -8.45 15.08 -12.13
CA ASP A 151 -7.56 15.77 -13.09
C ASP A 151 -7.66 17.30 -12.98
N ASP A 152 -8.79 17.82 -12.47
CA ASP A 152 -9.05 19.24 -12.21
C ASP A 152 -10.24 19.42 -11.25
N ILE A 153 -10.33 20.58 -10.56
CA ILE A 153 -11.44 20.96 -9.67
C ILE A 153 -12.78 21.11 -10.42
N THR A 154 -12.75 21.23 -11.75
CA THR A 154 -13.95 21.29 -12.61
C THR A 154 -14.28 19.97 -13.31
N SER A 155 -13.42 18.95 -13.18
CA SER A 155 -13.58 17.66 -13.85
C SER A 155 -14.26 16.64 -12.94
N SER A 156 -15.40 16.10 -13.38
CA SER A 156 -16.05 14.95 -12.73
C SER A 156 -15.40 13.61 -13.08
N VAL A 157 -14.26 13.61 -13.79
CA VAL A 157 -13.55 12.39 -14.21
C VAL A 157 -12.42 12.11 -13.21
N GLY A 158 -12.69 11.20 -12.28
CA GLY A 158 -11.68 10.61 -11.40
C GLY A 158 -11.03 9.37 -12.03
N ARG A 159 -9.71 9.21 -11.88
CA ARG A 159 -9.00 7.97 -12.22
C ARG A 159 -8.33 7.39 -10.98
N VAL A 160 -8.13 6.08 -10.94
CA VAL A 160 -7.34 5.43 -9.88
C VAL A 160 -5.93 6.01 -9.86
N ALA A 161 -5.39 6.24 -8.67
CA ALA A 161 -4.01 6.70 -8.49
C ALA A 161 -3.02 5.65 -9.00
N ARG A 162 -1.99 6.08 -9.73
CA ARG A 162 -0.91 5.18 -10.15
C ARG A 162 -0.06 4.79 -8.94
N PRO A 163 0.47 3.56 -8.87
CA PRO A 163 1.43 3.21 -7.85
C PRO A 163 2.71 4.04 -7.97
N THR A 164 3.43 4.16 -6.86
CA THR A 164 4.75 4.80 -6.77
C THR A 164 5.82 3.81 -6.35
#